data_AF-A0A5B6T835-F1
#
_entry.id   AF-A0A5B6T835-F1
#
_cell.length_a   1.000
_cell.length_b   1.000
_cell.length_c   1.000
_cell.angle_alpha   90.00
_cell.angle_beta   90.00
_cell.angle_gamma   90.00
#
_symmetry.space_group_name_H-M   'P 1'
#
loop_
_entity.id
_entity.type
_entity.pdbx_description
1 polymer ?
#
loop_
_entity_poly.entity_id
_entity_poly.type
_entity_poly.pdbx_seq_one_letter_code
_entity_poly.pdbx_strand_id
1 'polypeptide(L)'
;MGARLRAASVLIGFLLLFSLGANAQNSKTAYLTEQGNLSFKIKKTEFQILISPTGKVTNFAIDADGDIDFDMDGRLKKVGNTTISYDLDGRINRIGSEKISYDFENRVNQIGTTKISYSFITGKVDQISG
;
A
#
# COMPACT_ATOMS: atom_id res chain seq x y z
N MET A 1 25.63 20.67 27.44
CA MET A 1 25.01 20.87 26.11
C MET A 1 25.16 19.58 25.32
N GLY A 2 24.09 18.78 25.24
CA GLY A 2 24.11 17.47 24.60
C GLY A 2 23.77 17.56 23.12
N ALA A 3 24.70 17.13 22.25
CA ALA A 3 24.42 16.91 20.85
C ALA A 3 23.67 15.57 20.71
N ARG A 4 22.37 15.63 20.42
CA ARG A 4 21.61 14.45 20.00
C ARG A 4 21.97 14.15 18.54
N LEU A 5 22.85 13.18 18.31
CA LEU A 5 22.95 12.53 17.00
C LEU A 5 21.60 11.85 16.73
N ARG A 6 20.83 12.38 15.78
CA ARG A 6 19.73 11.63 15.19
C ARG A 6 20.36 10.60 14.26
N ALA A 7 20.32 9.33 14.65
CA ALA A 7 20.62 8.25 13.74
C ALA A 7 19.68 8.38 12.54
N ALA A 8 20.23 8.63 11.36
CA ALA A 8 19.51 8.41 10.12
C ALA A 8 19.29 6.89 10.02
N SER A 9 18.07 6.43 10.28
CA SER A 9 17.70 5.03 10.12
C SER A 9 17.87 4.65 8.65
N VAL A 10 18.91 3.88 8.37
CA VAL A 10 19.10 3.25 7.07
C VAL A 10 18.07 2.13 7.00
N LEU A 11 16.96 2.39 6.31
CA LEU A 11 15.88 1.45 6.08
C LEU A 11 16.39 0.28 5.22
N ILE A 12 16.90 -0.78 5.87
CA ILE A 12 17.19 -2.06 5.21
C ILE A 12 15.87 -2.83 5.13
N GLY A 13 15.03 -2.45 4.17
CA GLY A 13 13.86 -3.24 3.80
C GLY A 13 14.31 -4.43 2.95
N PHE A 14 13.98 -5.66 3.37
CA PHE A 14 14.04 -6.81 2.47
C PHE A 14 13.06 -6.56 1.32
N LEU A 15 13.59 -6.42 0.12
CA LEU A 15 12.83 -6.15 -1.09
C LEU A 15 12.45 -7.48 -1.75
N LEU A 16 11.20 -7.92 -1.57
CA LEU A 16 10.62 -8.99 -2.40
C LEU A 16 10.05 -8.34 -3.67
N LEU A 17 10.84 -8.37 -4.75
CA LEU A 17 10.41 -7.89 -6.07
C LEU A 17 9.56 -8.95 -6.77
N PHE A 18 8.26 -8.71 -6.90
CA PHE A 18 7.43 -9.36 -7.91
C PHE A 18 6.85 -8.28 -8.83
N SER A 19 7.39 -8.12 -10.03
CA SER A 19 6.80 -7.30 -11.08
C SER A 19 5.93 -8.18 -11.98
N LEU A 20 4.62 -7.97 -11.99
CA LEU A 20 3.70 -8.65 -12.91
C LEU A 20 2.87 -7.60 -13.64
N GLY A 21 3.16 -7.41 -14.94
CA GLY A 21 2.40 -6.56 -15.85
C GLY A 21 3.25 -5.88 -16.93
N ALA A 22 2.83 -5.98 -18.19
CA ALA A 22 3.52 -5.50 -19.40
C ALA A 22 3.64 -3.97 -19.56
N ASN A 23 3.51 -3.20 -18.48
CA ASN A 23 3.82 -1.78 -18.43
C ASN A 23 4.61 -1.54 -17.14
N ALA A 24 5.90 -1.21 -17.26
CA ALA A 24 6.87 -1.12 -16.16
C ALA A 24 6.53 -0.12 -15.01
N GLN A 25 5.33 0.47 -15.00
CA GLN A 25 4.92 1.53 -14.08
C GLN A 25 3.87 1.11 -13.04
N ASN A 26 3.05 0.08 -13.28
CA ASN A 26 2.09 -0.40 -12.30
C ASN A 26 2.68 -1.57 -11.52
N SER A 27 2.79 -1.46 -10.19
CA SER A 27 3.32 -2.55 -9.36
C SER A 27 2.69 -2.59 -7.99
N LYS A 28 2.70 -3.79 -7.39
CA LYS A 28 2.26 -4.03 -6.02
C LYS A 28 3.42 -4.64 -5.29
N THR A 29 3.82 -4.03 -4.19
CA THR A 29 4.97 -4.49 -3.41
C THR A 29 4.57 -4.57 -1.96
N ALA A 30 4.80 -5.72 -1.35
CA ALA A 30 4.76 -5.85 0.10
C ALA A 30 6.17 -5.68 0.65
N TYR A 31 6.32 -4.93 1.73
CA TYR A 31 7.58 -4.81 2.44
C TYR A 31 7.34 -4.86 3.94
N LEU A 32 8.36 -5.32 4.65
CA LEU A 32 8.40 -5.32 6.10
C LEU A 32 9.13 -4.06 6.57
N THR A 33 8.55 -3.30 7.49
CA THR A 33 9.27 -2.19 8.15
C THR A 33 10.33 -2.75 9.09
N GLU A 34 11.26 -1.90 9.52
CA GLU A 34 12.28 -2.25 10.54
C GLU A 34 11.66 -2.77 11.84
N GLN A 35 10.46 -2.30 12.17
CA GLN A 35 9.70 -2.74 13.35
C GLN A 35 8.94 -4.05 13.12
N GLY A 36 9.10 -4.69 11.96
CA GLY A 36 8.44 -5.95 11.62
C GLY A 36 7.00 -5.79 11.13
N ASN A 37 6.54 -4.57 10.85
CA ASN A 37 5.18 -4.35 10.37
C ASN A 37 5.10 -4.55 8.86
N LEU A 38 4.09 -5.26 8.40
CA LEU A 38 3.81 -5.36 6.97
C LEU A 38 3.27 -4.03 6.43
N SER A 39 3.57 -3.69 5.18
CA SER A 39 2.93 -2.61 4.44
C SER A 39 2.88 -2.93 2.97
N PHE A 40 1.88 -2.40 2.28
CA PHE A 40 1.69 -2.59 0.84
C PHE A 40 1.86 -1.25 0.12
N LYS A 41 2.71 -1.24 -0.89
CA LYS A 41 2.82 -0.15 -1.85
C LYS A 41 2.08 -0.55 -3.12
N ILE A 42 1.15 0.28 -3.53
CA ILE A 42 0.45 0.19 -4.81
C ILE A 42 0.95 1.36 -5.64
N LYS A 43 1.80 1.05 -6.62
CA LYS A 43 2.34 2.02 -7.57
C LYS A 43 1.50 2.01 -8.83
N LYS A 44 1.08 3.20 -9.24
CA LYS A 44 0.53 3.51 -10.56
C LYS A 44 1.52 4.42 -11.30
N THR A 45 1.26 4.67 -12.58
CA THR A 45 2.02 5.64 -13.38
C THR A 45 2.12 7.01 -12.71
N GLU A 46 1.00 7.51 -12.19
CA GLU A 46 0.83 8.89 -11.75
C GLU A 46 1.07 9.08 -10.24
N PHE A 47 1.12 7.99 -9.47
CA PHE A 47 1.24 8.06 -8.01
C PHE A 47 1.59 6.70 -7.40
N GLN A 48 1.96 6.72 -6.12
CA GLN A 48 2.04 5.54 -5.28
C GLN A 48 1.32 5.75 -3.95
N ILE A 49 0.64 4.73 -3.46
CA ILE A 49 -0.01 4.74 -2.13
C ILE A 49 0.58 3.62 -1.29
N LEU A 50 0.92 3.95 -0.05
CA LEU A 50 1.31 3.01 0.99
C LEU A 50 0.09 2.79 1.88
N ILE A 51 -0.30 1.52 2.03
CA ILE A 51 -1.35 1.12 2.96
C ILE A 51 -0.79 0.16 4.02
N SER A 52 -1.31 0.31 5.23
CA SER A 52 -1.09 -0.61 6.35
C SER A 52 -1.72 -1.99 6.09
N PRO A 53 -1.45 -3.01 6.92
CA PRO A 53 -2.07 -4.32 6.81
C PRO A 53 -3.59 -4.30 6.93
N THR A 54 -4.15 -3.28 7.57
CA THR A 54 -5.59 -3.07 7.71
C THR A 54 -6.16 -2.14 6.64
N GLY A 55 -5.38 -1.81 5.59
CA GLY A 55 -5.86 -1.04 4.44
C GLY A 55 -5.97 0.47 4.64
N LYS A 56 -5.51 0.99 5.78
CA LYS A 56 -5.39 2.44 6.00
C LYS A 56 -4.22 3.01 5.21
N VAL A 57 -4.46 4.13 4.53
CA VAL A 57 -3.38 4.92 3.91
C VAL A 57 -2.43 5.42 4.99
N THR A 58 -1.16 5.07 4.85
CA THR A 58 -0.09 5.56 5.74
C THR A 58 0.73 6.65 5.08
N ASN A 59 0.88 6.59 3.75
CA ASN A 59 1.56 7.61 2.98
C ASN A 59 1.14 7.52 1.50
N PHE A 60 1.40 8.57 0.74
CA PHE A 60 1.31 8.55 -0.72
C PHE A 60 2.33 9.53 -1.32
N ALA A 61 2.68 9.33 -2.58
CA ALA A 61 3.43 10.30 -3.36
C ALA A 61 2.76 10.42 -4.73
N ILE A 62 2.68 11.66 -5.22
CA ILE A 62 2.08 12.00 -6.51
C ILE A 62 3.21 12.37 -7.46
N ASP A 63 3.25 11.69 -8.60
CA ASP A 63 4.22 11.89 -9.67
C ASP A 63 3.50 12.40 -10.94
N ALA A 64 2.38 13.11 -10.77
CA ALA A 64 1.48 13.54 -11.85
C ALA A 64 1.39 15.06 -11.97
N ASP A 65 1.26 15.54 -13.21
CA ASP A 65 0.96 16.94 -13.55
C ASP A 65 -0.55 17.20 -13.74
N GLY A 66 -1.41 16.24 -13.36
CA GLY A 66 -2.86 16.27 -13.58
C GLY A 66 -3.71 16.58 -12.34
N ASP A 67 -5.03 16.45 -12.48
CA ASP A 67 -6.00 16.72 -11.40
C ASP A 67 -5.74 15.85 -10.16
N ILE A 68 -5.69 16.48 -8.99
CA ILE A 68 -5.58 15.82 -7.69
C ILE A 68 -6.77 16.27 -6.86
N ASP A 69 -7.65 15.32 -6.51
CA ASP A 69 -8.81 15.60 -5.68
C ASP A 69 -8.73 14.88 -4.34
N PHE A 70 -9.24 15.56 -3.31
CA PHE A 70 -9.41 15.03 -1.97
C PHE A 70 -10.91 14.97 -1.62
N ASP A 71 -11.28 14.05 -0.74
CA ASP A 71 -12.62 14.02 -0.16
C ASP A 71 -12.79 15.00 1.01
N MET A 72 -13.99 15.03 1.60
CA MET A 72 -14.31 15.94 2.71
C MET A 72 -13.52 15.63 4.00
N ASP A 73 -12.97 14.41 4.12
CA ASP A 73 -12.12 14.00 5.22
C ASP A 73 -10.63 14.29 4.93
N GLY A 74 -10.32 14.96 3.81
CA GLY A 74 -8.96 15.28 3.38
C GLY A 74 -8.19 14.07 2.82
N ARG A 75 -8.86 12.97 2.47
CA ARG A 75 -8.23 11.77 1.93
C ARG A 75 -8.12 11.87 0.41
N LEU A 76 -7.00 11.38 -0.14
CA LEU A 76 -6.79 11.33 -1.58
C LEU A 76 -7.89 10.50 -2.25
N LYS A 77 -8.62 11.11 -3.18
CA LYS A 77 -9.79 10.53 -3.85
C LYS A 77 -9.58 10.33 -5.35
N LYS A 78 -8.72 11.15 -5.98
CA LYS A 78 -8.43 11.05 -7.41
C LYS A 78 -7.04 11.59 -7.71
N VAL A 79 -6.35 10.94 -8.65
CA VAL A 79 -5.13 11.42 -9.29
C VAL A 79 -5.25 11.13 -10.78
N GLY A 80 -5.17 12.16 -11.62
CA GLY A 80 -5.37 12.04 -13.06
C GLY A 80 -6.71 11.37 -13.36
N ASN A 81 -6.69 10.22 -14.04
CA ASN A 81 -7.90 9.44 -14.35
C ASN A 81 -8.20 8.33 -13.34
N THR A 82 -7.37 8.16 -12.31
CA THR A 82 -7.51 7.07 -11.35
C THR A 82 -8.26 7.54 -10.11
N THR A 83 -9.38 6.88 -9.81
CA THR A 83 -10.15 7.12 -8.58
C THR A 83 -9.71 6.19 -7.45
N ILE A 84 -9.82 6.67 -6.23
CA ILE A 84 -9.54 5.94 -4.99
C ILE A 84 -10.79 6.00 -4.13
N SER A 85 -11.27 4.85 -3.66
CA SER A 85 -12.43 4.78 -2.77
C SER A 85 -12.12 4.05 -1.48
N TYR A 86 -12.87 4.45 -0.45
CA TYR A 86 -12.75 3.96 0.90
C TYR A 86 -14.05 3.25 1.31
N ASP A 87 -13.95 2.30 2.23
CA ASP A 87 -15.10 1.75 2.92
C ASP A 87 -15.53 2.63 4.11
N LEU A 88 -16.58 2.22 4.81
CA LEU A 88 -17.12 2.94 5.96
C LEU A 88 -16.14 3.02 7.13
N ASP A 89 -15.22 2.06 7.24
CA ASP A 89 -14.15 2.09 8.23
C ASP A 89 -13.01 3.01 7.80
N GLY A 90 -13.07 3.62 6.61
CA GLY A 90 -12.04 4.50 6.05
C GLY A 90 -10.79 3.75 5.61
N ARG A 91 -10.91 2.49 5.20
CA ARG A 91 -9.85 1.68 4.56
C ARG A 91 -10.03 1.74 3.05
N ILE A 92 -8.95 1.70 2.27
CA ILE A 92 -9.08 1.67 0.80
C ILE A 92 -9.77 0.38 0.37
N ASN A 93 -10.85 0.46 -0.40
CA ASN A 93 -11.50 -0.71 -0.98
C ASN A 93 -11.33 -0.81 -2.51
N ARG A 94 -10.82 0.26 -3.17
CA ARG A 94 -10.52 0.25 -4.60
C ARG A 94 -9.53 1.35 -5.00
N ILE A 95 -8.67 1.04 -5.97
CA ILE A 95 -7.82 2.00 -6.70
C ILE A 95 -7.97 1.72 -8.20
N GLY A 96 -8.66 2.62 -8.92
CA GLY A 96 -9.03 2.41 -10.32
C GLY A 96 -9.82 1.10 -10.50
N SER A 97 -9.29 0.19 -11.32
CA SER A 97 -9.90 -1.14 -11.55
C SER A 97 -9.56 -2.16 -10.46
N GLU A 98 -8.61 -1.88 -9.57
CA GLU A 98 -8.15 -2.85 -8.56
C GLU A 98 -9.01 -2.76 -7.31
N LYS A 99 -9.76 -3.82 -7.02
CA LYS A 99 -10.46 -4.00 -5.75
C LYS A 99 -9.48 -4.43 -4.66
N ILE A 100 -9.62 -3.90 -3.45
CA ILE A 100 -8.92 -4.36 -2.26
C ILE A 100 -9.92 -5.08 -1.36
N SER A 101 -9.57 -6.29 -0.92
CA SER A 101 -10.40 -7.11 -0.05
C SER A 101 -9.66 -7.44 1.26
N TYR A 102 -10.45 -7.82 2.26
CA TYR A 102 -9.98 -8.09 3.61
C TYR A 102 -10.39 -9.51 4.04
N ASP A 103 -9.57 -10.15 4.86
CA ASP A 103 -9.93 -11.40 5.53
C ASP A 103 -10.80 -11.15 6.78
N PHE A 104 -11.18 -12.23 7.45
CA PHE A 104 -12.00 -12.17 8.66
C PHE A 104 -11.27 -11.54 9.86
N GLU A 105 -9.95 -11.37 9.80
CA GLU A 105 -9.14 -10.66 10.80
C GLU A 105 -8.94 -9.19 10.43
N ASN A 106 -9.66 -8.67 9.42
CA ASN A 106 -9.55 -7.30 8.90
C ASN A 106 -8.18 -6.97 8.29
N ARG A 107 -7.45 -7.97 7.81
CA ARG A 107 -6.17 -7.77 7.09
C ARG A 107 -6.42 -7.79 5.59
N VAL A 108 -5.69 -6.96 4.84
CA VAL A 108 -5.70 -7.00 3.38
C VAL A 108 -5.28 -8.39 2.91
N ASN A 109 -6.17 -9.09 2.22
CA ASN A 109 -5.91 -10.43 1.68
C ASN A 109 -5.88 -10.46 0.15
N GLN A 110 -6.25 -9.36 -0.50
CA GLN A 110 -6.24 -9.26 -1.96
C GLN A 110 -6.14 -7.81 -2.44
N ILE A 111 -5.34 -7.58 -3.48
CA ILE A 111 -5.20 -6.30 -4.21
C ILE A 111 -5.29 -6.60 -5.72
N GLY A 112 -6.44 -6.32 -6.34
CA GLY A 112 -6.72 -6.72 -7.71
C GLY A 112 -6.67 -8.26 -7.84
N THR A 113 -5.79 -8.78 -8.70
CA THR A 113 -5.57 -10.23 -8.85
C THR A 113 -4.57 -10.81 -7.85
N THR A 114 -3.82 -9.97 -7.14
CA THR A 114 -2.78 -10.40 -6.20
C THR A 114 -3.43 -10.82 -4.88
N LYS A 115 -3.24 -12.07 -4.49
CA LYS A 115 -3.66 -12.67 -3.21
C LYS A 115 -2.52 -12.64 -2.20
N ILE A 116 -2.88 -12.42 -0.93
CA ILE A 116 -1.96 -12.43 0.20
C ILE A 116 -2.52 -13.42 1.21
N SER A 117 -1.74 -14.46 1.54
CA SER A 117 -2.07 -15.41 2.60
C SER A 117 -1.21 -15.16 3.83
N TYR A 118 -1.77 -15.52 4.98
CA TYR A 118 -1.13 -15.38 6.27
C TYR A 118 -0.99 -16.77 6.92
N SER A 119 0.10 -16.96 7.63
CA SER A 119 0.34 -18.14 8.44
C SER A 119 -0.65 -18.16 9.60
N PHE A 120 -1.44 -19.24 9.71
CA PHE A 120 -2.37 -19.42 10.83
C PHE A 120 -1.68 -19.46 12.20
N ILE A 121 -0.40 -19.86 12.24
CA ILE A 121 0.35 -20.00 13.49
C ILE A 121 0.93 -18.66 13.93
N THR A 122 1.51 -17.90 12.99
CA THR A 122 2.28 -16.69 13.33
C THR A 122 1.55 -15.39 13.02
N GLY A 123 0.46 -15.42 12.26
CA GLY A 123 -0.26 -14.25 11.76
C GLY A 123 0.53 -13.41 10.73
N LYS A 124 1.74 -13.85 10.36
CA LYS A 124 2.61 -13.17 9.38
C LYS A 124 2.23 -13.57 7.96
N VAL A 125 2.64 -12.75 6.99
CA VAL A 125 2.50 -13.12 5.56
C VAL A 125 3.26 -14.42 5.30
N ASP A 126 2.56 -15.35 4.69
CA ASP A 126 3.09 -16.66 4.29
C ASP A 126 3.37 -16.67 2.79
N GLN A 127 2.40 -16.21 1.98
CA GLN A 127 2.53 -16.17 0.53
C GLN A 127 1.90 -14.91 -0.07
N ILE A 128 2.51 -14.41 -1.14
CA ILE A 128 1.91 -13.44 -2.05
C ILE A 128 1.94 -14.05 -3.44
N SER A 129 0.79 -14.17 -4.08
CA SER A 129 0.65 -14.75 -5.43
C SER A 129 -0.24 -13.85 -6.30
N GLY A 130 0.03 -13.79 -7.60
CA GLY A 130 -0.69 -12.95 -8.54
C GLY A 130 -0.55 -13.43 -9.96
#